data_AF-A0A166DZY1-F1
#
_entry.id   AF-A0A166DZY1-F1
#
_cell.length_a   1.000
_cell.length_b   1.000
_cell.length_c   1.000
_cell.angle_alpha   90.00
_cell.angle_beta   90.00
_cell.angle_gamma   90.00
#
_symmetry.space_group_name_H-M   'P 1'
#
loop_
_entity.id
_entity.type
_entity.pdbx_description
1 polymer ?
#
loop_
_entity_poly.entity_id
_entity_poly.type
_entity_poly.pdbx_seq_one_letter_code
_entity_poly.pdbx_strand_id
1 'polypeptide(L)'
;LGHANLRTIHQMARSQAVTGMSVDLSCEPGTCEHCIQAKQTRASIPNEREGPRSTSRLQLVYVDLAGQDGVVSRSRNVYKMHIVDDYSGHAWVYTMPTK
;
A
#
# COMPACT_ATOMS: atom_id res chain seq x y z
N LEU A 1 -0.57 -4.08 29.80
CA LEU A 1 -0.89 -2.88 28.99
C LEU A 1 -1.10 -3.35 27.54
N GLY A 2 -2.34 -3.33 27.04
CA GLY A 2 -2.70 -3.94 25.74
C GLY A 2 -2.16 -3.20 24.52
N HIS A 3 -0.85 -3.31 24.27
CA HIS A 3 -0.17 -2.71 23.11
C HIS A 3 -0.49 -1.21 22.89
N ALA A 4 -0.58 -0.45 23.99
CA ALA A 4 -0.76 1.00 23.93
C ALA A 4 0.43 1.68 23.22
N ASN A 5 0.23 2.93 22.76
CA ASN A 5 1.32 3.68 22.15
C ASN A 5 2.49 3.81 23.13
N LEU A 6 3.71 3.54 22.65
CA LEU A 6 4.90 3.56 23.48
C LEU A 6 5.14 4.92 24.18
N ARG A 7 4.87 6.04 23.50
CA ARG A 7 4.95 7.39 24.08
C ARG A 7 3.98 7.54 25.25
N THR A 8 2.77 6.99 25.13
CA THR A 8 1.77 7.00 26.20
C THR A 8 2.22 6.16 27.39
N ILE A 9 2.75 4.96 27.15
CA ILE A 9 3.31 4.08 28.20
C ILE A 9 4.42 4.80 28.96
N HIS A 10 5.34 5.42 28.23
CA HIS A 10 6.45 6.16 28.79
C HIS A 10 6.01 7.41 29.57
N GLN A 11 5.00 8.12 29.08
CA GLN A 11 4.41 9.25 29.81
C GLN A 11 3.73 8.80 31.12
N MET A 12 2.95 7.72 31.09
CA MET A 12 2.30 7.16 32.30
C MET A 12 3.32 6.76 33.37
N ALA A 13 4.44 6.17 32.95
CA ALA A 13 5.54 5.83 33.86
C ALA A 13 6.20 7.09 34.45
N ARG A 14 6.51 8.10 33.63
CA ARG A 14 7.11 9.36 34.10
C ARG A 14 6.21 10.14 35.05
N SER A 15 4.92 10.20 34.77
CA SER A 15 3.95 10.95 35.57
C SER A 15 3.44 10.17 36.78
N GLN A 16 3.93 8.95 37.01
CA GLN A 16 3.44 8.03 38.06
C GLN A 16 1.91 7.89 38.07
N ALA A 17 1.28 7.94 36.89
CA ALA A 17 -0.19 7.95 36.77
C ALA A 17 -0.83 6.58 37.07
N VAL A 18 -0.03 5.52 37.19
CA VAL A 18 -0.48 4.15 37.42
C VAL A 18 0.33 3.53 38.56
N THR A 19 -0.35 3.05 39.60
CA THR A 19 0.26 2.31 40.70
C THR A 19 0.76 0.93 40.24
N GLY A 20 1.96 0.54 40.66
CA GLY A 20 2.55 -0.77 40.32
C GLY A 20 3.32 -0.82 39.00
N MET A 21 3.51 0.32 38.33
CA MET A 21 4.28 0.41 37.10
C MET A 21 5.77 0.61 37.40
N SER A 22 6.53 -0.48 37.53
CA SER A 22 7.99 -0.46 37.65
C SER A 22 8.64 -0.54 36.26
N VAL A 23 8.90 0.60 35.64
CA VAL A 23 9.53 0.68 34.31
C VAL A 23 10.83 1.46 34.44
N ASP A 24 11.93 0.83 34.02
CA ASP A 24 13.21 1.54 33.87
C ASP A 24 13.15 2.41 32.61
N LEU A 25 13.21 3.72 32.82
CA LEU A 25 13.16 4.72 31.76
C LEU A 25 14.55 5.08 31.21
N SER A 26 15.62 4.49 31.76
CA SER A 26 16.99 4.67 31.28
C SER A 26 17.32 3.79 30.07
N CYS A 27 16.53 2.75 29.83
CA CYS A 27 16.63 1.88 28.66
C CYS A 27 15.66 2.30 27.56
N GLU A 28 16.13 2.24 26.32
CA GLU A 28 15.23 2.33 25.16
C GLU A 28 14.24 1.15 25.18
N PRO A 29 12.96 1.40 24.90
CA PRO A 29 11.95 0.36 24.88
C PRO A 29 12.23 -0.67 23.79
N GLY A 30 12.14 -1.94 24.17
CA GLY A 30 12.29 -3.05 23.23
C GLY A 30 11.26 -3.04 22.10
N THR A 31 11.59 -3.74 21.02
CA THR A 31 10.65 -3.94 19.91
C THR A 31 9.50 -4.84 20.34
N CYS A 32 8.29 -4.51 19.86
CA CYS A 32 7.10 -5.31 20.11
C CYS A 32 6.56 -5.82 18.78
N GLU A 33 6.72 -7.12 18.54
CA GLU A 33 6.32 -7.77 17.29
C GLU A 33 4.84 -7.54 16.95
N HIS A 34 3.96 -7.70 17.95
CA HIS A 34 2.53 -7.49 17.80
C HIS A 34 2.20 -6.03 17.42
N CYS A 35 2.87 -5.04 18.02
CA CYS A 35 2.70 -3.65 17.64
C CYS A 35 3.19 -3.39 16.21
N ILE A 36 4.30 -3.99 15.81
CA ILE A 36 4.86 -3.85 14.47
C ILE A 36 3.87 -4.42 13.44
N GLN A 37 3.41 -5.66 13.64
CA GLN A 37 2.46 -6.31 12.72
C GLN A 37 1.13 -5.57 12.63
N ALA A 38 0.61 -5.07 13.76
CA ALA A 38 -0.70 -4.40 13.82
C ALA A 38 -0.67 -2.92 13.44
N LYS A 39 0.47 -2.23 13.59
CA LYS A 39 0.60 -0.76 13.40
C LYS A 39 1.67 -0.37 12.39
N GLN A 40 2.19 -1.32 11.61
CA GLN A 40 3.10 -1.03 10.50
C GLN A 40 2.47 0.01 9.58
N THR A 41 3.18 1.12 9.41
CA THR A 41 2.83 2.11 8.40
C THR A 41 3.53 1.74 7.10
N ARG A 42 2.81 1.84 5.98
CA ARG A 42 3.43 1.71 4.66
C ARG A 42 4.50 2.79 4.50
N ALA A 43 5.64 2.45 3.91
CA ALA A 43 6.62 3.45 3.48
C ALA A 43 5.97 4.43 2.48
N SER A 44 6.52 5.64 2.38
CA SER A 44 6.08 6.59 1.35
C SER A 44 6.24 5.96 -0.02
N ILE A 45 5.23 6.13 -0.87
CA ILE A 45 5.33 5.72 -2.28
C ILE A 45 6.33 6.66 -2.96
N PRO A 46 7.36 6.16 -3.66
CA PRO A 46 8.27 7.01 -4.42
C PRO A 46 7.52 7.87 -5.43
N ASN A 47 7.94 9.13 -5.57
CA ASN A 47 7.35 10.05 -6.56
C ASN A 47 7.82 9.75 -7.99
N GLU A 48 8.94 9.03 -8.12
CA GLU A 48 9.53 8.66 -9.40
C GLU A 48 9.43 7.16 -9.61
N ARG A 49 9.27 6.75 -10.86
CA ARG A 49 9.24 5.34 -11.26
C ARG A 49 10.63 4.74 -11.10
N GLU A 50 10.73 3.65 -10.37
CA GLU A 50 11.97 2.87 -10.25
C GLU A 50 12.11 1.86 -11.40
N GLY A 51 13.35 1.52 -11.74
CA GLY A 51 13.66 0.48 -12.73
C GLY A 51 13.74 0.95 -14.19
N PRO A 52 14.20 0.08 -15.10
CA PRO A 52 14.41 0.43 -16.50
C PRO A 52 13.09 0.80 -17.19
N ARG A 53 13.17 1.75 -18.11
CA ARG A 53 12.07 2.12 -19.01
C ARG A 53 12.45 1.70 -20.42
N SER A 54 11.44 1.35 -21.20
CA SER A 54 11.57 1.12 -22.64
C SER A 54 12.23 2.32 -23.31
N THR A 55 13.07 2.05 -24.31
CA THR A 55 13.83 3.03 -25.09
C THR A 55 13.21 3.29 -26.46
N SER A 56 12.25 2.46 -26.90
CA SER A 56 11.48 2.67 -28.13
C SER A 56 10.00 2.34 -27.95
N ARG A 57 9.17 2.94 -28.82
CA ARG A 57 7.72 2.69 -28.85
C ARG A 57 7.44 1.20 -29.07
N LEU A 58 6.48 0.67 -28.33
CA LEU A 58 6.02 -0.73 -28.40
C LEU A 58 7.09 -1.77 -28.05
N GLN A 59 8.20 -1.37 -27.41
CA GLN A 59 9.21 -2.32 -26.93
C GLN A 59 8.68 -3.17 -25.76
N LEU A 60 7.90 -2.56 -24.87
CA LEU A 60 7.20 -3.23 -23.78
C LEU A 60 5.80 -2.65 -23.66
N VAL A 61 4.82 -3.54 -23.57
CA VAL A 61 3.42 -3.19 -23.40
C VAL A 61 2.88 -3.96 -22.19
N TYR A 62 2.28 -3.23 -21.26
CA TYR A 62 1.55 -3.85 -20.15
C TYR A 62 0.10 -4.05 -20.56
N VAL A 63 -0.40 -5.26 -20.33
CA VAL A 63 -1.79 -5.62 -20.56
C VAL A 63 -2.39 -6.10 -19.25
N ASP A 64 -3.49 -5.48 -18.84
CA ASP A 64 -4.25 -5.89 -17.67
C ASP A 64 -5.73 -6.00 -18.03
N LEU A 65 -6.39 -7.00 -17.45
CA LEU A 65 -7.82 -7.21 -17.60
C LEU A 65 -8.50 -6.79 -16.30
N ALA A 66 -9.20 -5.66 -16.34
CA ALA A 66 -10.06 -5.28 -15.23
C ALA A 66 -11.14 -6.34 -15.04
N GLY A 67 -11.52 -6.57 -13.78
CA GLY A 67 -12.63 -7.46 -13.43
C GLY A 67 -13.94 -7.06 -14.10
N GLN A 68 -14.95 -7.90 -13.94
CA GLN A 68 -16.26 -7.62 -14.50
C GLN A 68 -16.79 -6.28 -13.98
N ASP A 69 -17.08 -5.36 -14.88
CA ASP A 69 -17.71 -4.09 -14.56
C ASP A 69 -19.13 -4.33 -14.04
N GLY A 70 -19.51 -3.55 -13.03
CA GLY A 70 -20.90 -3.52 -12.54
C GLY A 70 -21.89 -2.90 -13.53
N VAL A 71 -21.39 -2.28 -14.61
CA VAL A 71 -22.20 -1.62 -15.65
C VAL A 71 -21.86 -2.21 -17.01
N VAL A 72 -22.88 -2.72 -17.68
CA VAL A 72 -22.77 -3.27 -19.02
C VAL A 72 -22.65 -2.13 -20.04
N SER A 73 -21.67 -2.22 -20.95
CA SER A 73 -21.54 -1.25 -22.03
C SER A 73 -22.74 -1.29 -22.99
N ARG A 74 -22.89 -0.27 -23.85
CA ARG A 74 -23.91 -0.28 -24.91
C ARG A 74 -23.80 -1.49 -25.84
N SER A 75 -22.58 -2.02 -26.05
CA SER A 75 -22.31 -3.21 -26.87
C SER A 75 -22.41 -4.52 -26.10
N ARG A 76 -22.93 -4.50 -24.85
CA ARG A 76 -23.02 -5.66 -23.96
C ARG A 76 -21.67 -6.21 -23.48
N ASN A 77 -20.65 -5.35 -23.43
CA ASN A 77 -19.36 -5.71 -22.87
C ASN A 77 -19.33 -5.45 -21.37
N VAL A 78 -18.68 -6.34 -20.62
CA VAL A 78 -18.59 -6.29 -19.15
C VAL A 78 -17.16 -6.38 -18.65
N TYR A 79 -16.17 -6.49 -19.53
CA TYR A 79 -14.75 -6.44 -19.18
C TYR A 79 -14.05 -5.30 -19.93
N LYS A 80 -13.00 -4.77 -19.32
CA LYS A 80 -12.10 -3.77 -19.91
C LYS A 80 -10.67 -4.29 -19.89
N MET A 81 -10.07 -4.42 -21.05
CA MET A 81 -8.64 -4.70 -21.21
C MET A 81 -7.90 -3.38 -21.39
N HIS A 82 -7.01 -3.09 -20.44
CA HIS A 82 -6.12 -1.94 -20.46
C HIS A 82 -4.80 -2.33 -21.10
N ILE A 83 -4.37 -1.57 -22.11
CA ILE A 83 -3.13 -1.79 -22.85
C ILE A 83 -2.32 -0.50 -22.74
N VAL A 84 -1.10 -0.56 -22.20
CA VAL A 84 -0.26 0.62 -21.97
C VAL A 84 1.14 0.39 -22.52
N ASP A 85 1.57 1.28 -23.43
CA ASP A 85 2.95 1.32 -23.92
C ASP A 85 3.88 1.96 -22.87
N ASP A 86 4.92 1.24 -22.45
CA ASP A 86 5.85 1.68 -21.39
C ASP A 86 6.70 2.90 -21.81
N TYR A 87 7.01 3.02 -23.11
CA TYR A 87 7.81 4.14 -23.63
C TYR A 87 7.00 5.44 -23.61
N SER A 88 5.90 5.49 -24.36
CA SER A 88 5.12 6.71 -24.55
C SER A 88 4.09 6.98 -23.45
N GLY A 89 3.74 5.97 -22.65
CA GLY A 89 2.59 6.04 -21.73
C GLY A 89 1.25 6.05 -22.46
N HIS A 90 1.22 5.84 -23.79
CA HIS A 90 -0.01 5.78 -24.56
C HIS A 90 -0.84 4.59 -24.11
N ALA A 91 -2.12 4.82 -23.85
CA ALA A 91 -3.05 3.82 -23.36
C ALA A 91 -4.19 3.57 -24.35
N TRP A 92 -4.57 2.30 -24.51
CA TRP A 92 -5.77 1.86 -25.18
C TRP A 92 -6.66 1.08 -24.21
N VAL A 93 -7.97 1.15 -24.44
CA VAL A 93 -8.94 0.34 -23.72
C VAL A 93 -9.78 -0.43 -24.73
N TYR A 94 -9.82 -1.74 -24.58
CA TYR A 94 -10.68 -2.62 -25.36
C TYR A 94 -11.75 -3.22 -24.47
N THR A 95 -13.01 -3.19 -24.91
CA THR A 95 -14.14 -3.71 -24.12
C THR A 95 -14.56 -5.07 -24.64
N MET A 96 -14.84 -6.02 -23.74
CA MET A 96 -15.12 -7.42 -24.09
C MET A 96 -16.35 -7.96 -23.36
N PRO A 97 -17.13 -8.87 -23.98
CA PRO A 97 -18.29 -9.49 -23.35
C PRO A 97 -17.89 -10.63 -22.40
N THR A 98 -16.72 -11.25 -22.63
CA THR A 98 -16.18 -12.37 -21.86
C THR A 98 -14.70 -12.15 -21.56
N LYS A 99 -14.17 -12.90 -20.60
CA LYS A 99 -12.75 -12.99 -20.30
C LYS A 99 -11.99 -13.73 -21.40
#